data_AF-A0A6A5AS80-F1
#
_entry.id   AF-A0A6A5AS80-F1
#
_cell.length_a   1.000
_cell.length_b   1.000
_cell.length_c   1.000
_cell.angle_alpha   90.00
_cell.angle_beta   90.00
_cell.angle_gamma   90.00
#
_symmetry.space_group_name_H-M   'P 1'
#
loop_
_entity.id
_entity.type
_entity.pdbx_description
1 polymer ?
#
loop_
_entity_poly.entity_id
_entity_poly.type
_entity_poly.pdbx_seq_one_letter_code
_entity_poly.pdbx_strand_id
1 'polypeptide(L)'
;MNGKGGKKRKAAAMSVEDEIAAVNDILQSETTSRESWQVGKRLKTLIDAHPDMTKEQLGNTMCMWGTAISRIASENDDATLAEAAMDKFHQALTLLGQDEMGPYGMALYGSTSMIVATEKQDRSVLEAALAQFDAAVAMDTPEAFESPFQYAKALKEGSVLVQHLIDTDTTVIDEDNKGIADSIAFQSPQALQQKGLEICNHILQQHAAVLSDTPLQHATGDENDDNDSGDETGDDEVEDEVSKEDMSEVVLLQAQLTALLATAAPDAIFDLFKQAYGGSFSL
;
A
#
# COMPACT_ATOMS: atom_id res chain seq x y z
N MET A 1 1.09 16.19 63.43
CA MET A 1 1.95 15.00 63.22
C MET A 1 1.11 13.98 62.46
N ASN A 2 1.20 14.01 61.12
CA ASN A 2 1.91 13.03 60.26
C ASN A 2 1.45 11.59 60.49
N GLY A 3 0.94 10.84 59.51
CA GLY A 3 0.75 11.13 58.09
C GLY A 3 -0.03 9.99 57.43
N LYS A 4 -0.95 10.33 56.53
CA LYS A 4 -1.61 9.38 55.63
C LYS A 4 -0.59 8.98 54.56
N GLY A 5 -0.09 7.75 54.64
CA GLY A 5 0.70 7.13 53.58
C GLY A 5 -0.20 6.80 52.38
N GLY A 6 -0.43 7.78 51.52
CA GLY A 6 -0.98 7.54 50.20
C GLY A 6 0.04 6.73 49.40
N LYS A 7 -0.23 5.43 49.21
CA LYS A 7 0.40 4.65 48.15
C LYS A 7 -0.01 5.29 46.82
N LYS A 8 0.79 6.25 46.34
CA LYS A 8 0.84 6.55 44.91
C LYS A 8 1.26 5.25 44.24
N ARG A 9 0.32 4.54 43.61
CA ARG A 9 0.67 3.59 42.56
C ARG A 9 1.47 4.40 41.54
N LYS A 10 2.79 4.23 41.54
CA LYS A 10 3.61 4.63 40.41
C LYS A 10 3.05 3.80 39.27
N ALA A 11 2.33 4.42 38.32
CA ALA A 11 2.10 3.77 37.04
C ALA A 11 3.48 3.31 36.58
N ALA A 12 3.64 2.01 36.31
CA ALA A 12 4.86 1.55 35.67
C ALA A 12 5.01 2.42 34.41
N ALA A 13 6.16 3.09 34.27
CA ALA A 13 6.43 3.77 33.01
C ALA A 13 6.37 2.68 31.94
N MET A 14 5.48 2.82 30.96
CA MET A 14 5.43 1.91 29.82
C MET A 14 6.82 1.84 29.20
N SER A 15 7.28 0.64 28.86
CA SER A 15 8.55 0.49 28.14
C SER A 15 8.41 1.06 26.73
N VAL A 16 9.55 1.27 26.06
CA VAL A 16 9.55 1.72 24.65
C VAL A 16 8.83 0.69 23.78
N GLU A 17 9.07 -0.58 24.05
CA GLU A 17 8.46 -1.73 23.38
C GLU A 17 6.94 -1.76 23.59
N ASP A 18 6.47 -1.56 24.82
CA ASP A 18 5.03 -1.55 25.11
C ASP A 18 4.31 -0.41 24.37
N GLU A 19 4.94 0.76 24.26
CA GLU A 19 4.36 1.90 23.53
C GLU A 19 4.40 1.67 22.02
N ILE A 20 5.47 1.08 21.48
CA ILE A 20 5.56 0.70 20.07
C ILE A 20 4.46 -0.30 19.72
N ALA A 21 4.30 -1.36 20.51
CA ALA A 21 3.24 -2.36 20.31
C ALA A 21 1.85 -1.72 20.38
N ALA A 22 1.58 -0.91 21.41
CA ALA A 22 0.29 -0.24 21.56
C ALA A 22 -0.04 0.76 20.45
N VAL A 23 0.96 1.38 19.82
CA VAL A 23 0.75 2.23 18.64
C VAL A 23 0.53 1.39 17.40
N ASN A 24 1.30 0.31 17.24
CA ASN A 24 1.14 -0.62 16.11
C ASN A 24 -0.30 -1.16 16.08
N ASP A 25 -0.83 -1.63 17.21
CA ASP A 25 -2.20 -2.14 17.32
C ASP A 25 -3.26 -1.12 16.86
N ILE A 26 -3.05 0.17 17.15
CA ILE A 26 -3.95 1.23 16.69
C ILE A 26 -3.85 1.38 15.17
N LEU A 27 -2.62 1.32 14.63
CA LEU A 27 -2.40 1.46 13.19
C LEU A 27 -2.82 0.21 12.40
N GLN A 28 -3.01 -0.95 13.01
CA GLN A 28 -3.58 -2.13 12.32
C GLN A 28 -5.07 -1.96 11.97
N SER A 29 -5.77 -1.00 12.59
CA SER A 29 -7.15 -0.68 12.26
C SER A 29 -7.27 0.62 11.47
N GLU A 30 -8.43 0.85 10.87
CA GLU A 30 -8.78 2.14 10.28
C GLU A 30 -8.72 3.23 11.36
N THR A 31 -7.99 4.31 11.08
CA THR A 31 -7.87 5.46 11.98
C THR A 31 -8.37 6.69 11.27
N THR A 32 -9.15 7.52 11.97
CA THR A 32 -9.46 8.88 11.52
C THR A 32 -8.19 9.75 11.48
N SER A 33 -8.16 10.80 10.66
CA SER A 33 -7.09 11.82 10.70
C SER A 33 -6.75 12.30 12.11
N ARG A 34 -7.76 12.46 12.97
CA ARG A 34 -7.56 12.87 14.36
C ARG A 34 -6.78 11.84 15.17
N GLU A 35 -7.11 10.55 15.03
CA GLU A 35 -6.42 9.46 15.71
C GLU A 35 -5.00 9.32 15.19
N SER A 36 -4.78 9.35 13.87
CA SER A 36 -3.44 9.32 13.28
C SER A 36 -2.59 10.49 13.76
N TRP A 37 -3.18 11.68 13.94
CA TRP A 37 -2.45 12.82 14.50
C TRP A 37 -2.05 12.62 15.98
N GLN A 38 -2.90 12.00 16.79
CA GLN A 38 -2.55 11.64 18.17
C GLN A 38 -1.44 10.58 18.20
N VAL A 39 -1.47 9.60 17.30
CA VAL A 39 -0.40 8.62 17.12
C VAL A 39 0.92 9.32 16.82
N GLY A 40 0.96 10.25 15.86
CA GLY A 40 2.18 11.01 15.56
C GLY A 40 2.74 11.78 16.76
N LYS A 41 1.87 12.34 17.62
CA LYS A 41 2.29 12.99 18.86
C LYS A 41 2.87 12.03 19.89
N ARG A 42 2.27 10.85 20.04
CA ARG A 42 2.75 9.80 20.95
C ARG A 42 4.14 9.35 20.53
N LEU A 43 4.32 9.03 19.24
CA LEU A 43 5.60 8.62 18.67
C LEU A 43 6.68 9.69 18.81
N LYS A 44 6.36 10.96 18.54
CA LYS A 44 7.29 12.07 18.80
C LYS A 44 7.71 12.14 20.28
N THR A 45 6.75 12.03 21.18
CA THR A 45 7.02 12.09 22.64
C THR A 45 7.90 10.92 23.08
N LEU A 46 7.67 9.74 22.50
CA LEU A 46 8.49 8.55 22.75
C LEU A 46 9.95 8.79 22.32
N ILE A 47 10.17 9.30 21.10
CA ILE A 47 11.52 9.61 20.61
C ILE A 47 12.21 10.66 21.48
N ASP A 48 11.51 11.75 21.82
CA ASP A 48 12.08 12.84 22.65
C ASP A 48 12.47 12.34 24.06
N ALA A 49 11.71 11.39 24.61
CA ALA A 49 11.93 10.85 25.95
C ALA A 49 13.01 9.76 26.00
N HIS A 50 13.31 9.11 24.86
CA HIS A 50 14.21 7.96 24.76
C HIS A 50 15.27 8.19 23.66
N PRO A 51 16.24 9.10 23.87
CA PRO A 51 17.27 9.39 22.87
C PRO A 51 18.24 8.23 22.62
N ASP A 52 18.19 7.19 23.45
CA ASP A 52 19.01 5.98 23.40
C ASP A 52 18.29 4.76 22.79
N MET A 53 17.18 4.98 22.08
CA MET A 53 16.50 3.93 21.31
C MET A 53 17.48 3.18 20.40
N THR A 54 17.30 1.87 20.31
CA THR A 54 18.01 1.05 19.33
C THR A 54 17.64 1.51 17.91
N LYS A 55 18.47 1.16 16.92
CA LYS A 55 18.16 1.45 15.52
C LYS A 55 16.81 0.86 15.09
N GLU A 56 16.53 -0.35 15.56
CA GLU A 56 15.29 -1.07 15.30
C GLU A 56 14.09 -0.35 15.92
N GLN A 57 14.15 -0.01 17.22
CA GLN A 57 13.10 0.74 17.89
C GLN A 57 12.84 2.09 17.20
N LEU A 58 13.89 2.85 16.90
CA LEU A 58 13.77 4.14 16.23
C LEU A 58 13.21 3.98 14.81
N GLY A 59 13.68 2.97 14.07
CA GLY A 59 13.22 2.68 12.72
C GLY A 59 11.74 2.32 12.69
N ASN A 60 11.29 1.41 13.55
CA ASN A 60 9.87 1.01 13.66
C ASN A 60 9.00 2.20 14.07
N THR A 61 9.50 3.03 14.99
CA THR A 61 8.82 4.26 15.41
C THR A 61 8.70 5.27 14.26
N MET A 62 9.74 5.41 13.43
CA MET A 62 9.70 6.25 12.22
C MET A 62 8.73 5.69 11.18
N CYS A 63 8.69 4.37 10.98
CA CYS A 63 7.76 3.72 10.06
C CYS A 63 6.31 4.01 10.46
N MET A 64 5.94 3.74 11.72
CA MET A 64 4.61 4.03 12.25
C MET A 64 4.27 5.53 12.19
N TRP A 65 5.25 6.41 12.38
CA TRP A 65 5.02 7.85 12.28
C TRP A 65 4.77 8.26 10.82
N GLY A 66 5.52 7.69 9.88
CA GLY A 66 5.27 7.80 8.45
C GLY A 66 3.85 7.37 8.09
N THR A 67 3.43 6.19 8.53
CA THR A 67 2.08 5.65 8.32
C THR A 67 1.00 6.60 8.84
N ALA A 68 1.16 7.08 10.07
CA ALA A 68 0.19 7.99 10.67
C ALA A 68 0.09 9.33 9.90
N ILE A 69 1.21 9.90 9.45
CA ILE A 69 1.18 11.13 8.64
C ILE A 69 0.60 10.83 7.25
N SER A 70 0.97 9.71 6.63
CA SER A 70 0.47 9.34 5.30
C SER A 70 -1.04 9.21 5.29
N ARG A 71 -1.66 8.62 6.32
CA ARG A 71 -3.13 8.53 6.41
C ARG A 71 -3.79 9.91 6.41
N ILE A 72 -3.22 10.86 7.16
CA ILE A 72 -3.71 12.25 7.18
C ILE A 72 -3.50 12.89 5.80
N ALA A 73 -2.35 12.65 5.17
CA ALA A 73 -2.04 13.18 3.84
C ALA A 73 -3.02 12.67 2.79
N SER A 74 -3.30 11.36 2.77
CA SER A 74 -4.26 10.71 1.85
C SER A 74 -5.69 11.20 2.05
N GLU A 75 -6.14 11.42 3.29
CA GLU A 75 -7.50 11.91 3.55
C GLU A 75 -7.72 13.37 3.07
N ASN A 76 -6.63 14.14 2.93
CA ASN A 76 -6.69 15.58 2.62
C ASN A 76 -6.00 15.97 1.30
N ASP A 77 -5.49 15.00 0.54
CA ASP A 77 -4.63 15.21 -0.65
C ASP A 77 -3.48 16.21 -0.37
N ASP A 78 -2.90 16.15 0.83
CA ASP A 78 -1.90 17.14 1.27
C ASP A 78 -0.47 16.68 0.95
N ALA A 79 0.07 17.21 -0.15
CA ALA A 79 1.43 16.93 -0.60
C ALA A 79 2.51 17.28 0.44
N THR A 80 2.28 18.30 1.28
CA THR A 80 3.26 18.70 2.32
C THR A 80 3.31 17.68 3.44
N LEU A 81 2.14 17.15 3.84
CA LEU A 81 2.08 16.04 4.79
C LEU A 81 2.65 14.75 4.18
N ALA A 82 2.36 14.49 2.90
CA ALA A 82 2.92 13.34 2.20
C ALA A 82 4.46 13.39 2.16
N GLU A 83 5.07 14.55 1.88
CA GLU A 83 6.53 14.71 1.99
C GLU A 83 7.04 14.46 3.41
N ALA A 84 6.36 14.99 4.43
CA ALA A 84 6.74 14.78 5.81
C ALA A 84 6.66 13.30 6.23
N ALA A 85 5.73 12.54 5.65
CA ALA A 85 5.61 11.08 5.80
C ALA A 85 6.73 10.35 5.05
N MET A 86 7.01 10.73 3.79
CA MET A 86 8.13 10.19 3.00
C MET A 86 9.47 10.34 3.73
N ASP A 87 9.71 11.48 4.37
CA ASP A 87 10.91 11.70 5.19
C ASP A 87 11.03 10.70 6.34
N LYS A 88 9.91 10.28 6.94
CA LYS A 88 9.91 9.29 8.03
C LYS A 88 10.12 7.89 7.49
N PHE A 89 9.46 7.52 6.39
CA PHE A 89 9.70 6.24 5.73
C PHE A 89 11.14 6.11 5.23
N HIS A 90 11.72 7.18 4.68
CA HIS A 90 13.12 7.19 4.27
C HIS A 90 14.08 6.96 5.45
N GLN A 91 13.80 7.60 6.60
CA GLN A 91 14.57 7.38 7.83
C GLN A 91 14.41 5.94 8.34
N ALA A 92 13.20 5.39 8.35
CA ALA A 92 12.93 4.01 8.72
C ALA A 92 13.69 3.04 7.81
N LEU A 93 13.59 3.21 6.49
CA LEU A 93 14.31 2.41 5.49
C LEU A 93 15.84 2.47 5.69
N THR A 94 16.39 3.65 6.04
CA THR A 94 17.82 3.81 6.31
C THR A 94 18.26 3.08 7.58
N LEU A 95 17.39 2.99 8.58
CA LEU A 95 17.68 2.35 9.88
C LEU A 95 17.49 0.83 9.83
N LEU A 96 16.45 0.38 9.13
CA LEU A 96 15.95 -0.99 9.14
C LEU A 96 16.36 -1.80 7.90
N GLY A 97 16.45 -1.16 6.73
CA GLY A 97 16.52 -1.86 5.44
C GLY A 97 15.14 -2.23 4.90
N GLN A 98 15.09 -2.77 3.67
CA GLN A 98 13.84 -3.14 3.00
C GLN A 98 13.16 -4.34 3.65
N ASP A 99 13.94 -5.38 3.99
CA ASP A 99 13.42 -6.63 4.56
C ASP A 99 12.59 -6.38 5.84
N GLU A 100 13.08 -5.49 6.71
CA GLU A 100 12.44 -5.15 7.97
C GLU A 100 11.30 -4.11 7.80
N MET A 101 11.32 -3.30 6.74
CA MET A 101 10.15 -2.49 6.36
C MET A 101 8.99 -3.37 5.86
N GLY A 102 9.32 -4.52 5.27
CA GLY A 102 8.37 -5.48 4.74
C GLY A 102 7.56 -4.97 3.54
N PRO A 103 6.72 -5.84 2.93
CA PRO A 103 5.89 -5.49 1.79
C PRO A 103 4.92 -4.34 2.12
N TYR A 104 4.26 -4.41 3.28
CA TYR A 104 3.32 -3.37 3.72
C TYR A 104 3.97 -1.99 3.87
N GLY A 105 5.12 -1.90 4.56
CA GLY A 105 5.81 -0.64 4.76
C GLY A 105 6.32 -0.03 3.45
N MET A 106 6.81 -0.85 2.53
CA MET A 106 7.25 -0.39 1.21
C MET A 106 6.08 0.04 0.32
N ALA A 107 4.95 -0.68 0.34
CA ALA A 107 3.75 -0.29 -0.40
C ALA A 107 3.17 1.03 0.11
N LEU A 108 3.10 1.22 1.44
CA LEU A 108 2.68 2.50 2.03
C LEU A 108 3.60 3.64 1.63
N TYR A 109 4.92 3.43 1.66
CA TYR A 109 5.87 4.45 1.20
C TYR A 109 5.66 4.77 -0.29
N GLY A 110 5.40 3.75 -1.12
CA GLY A 110 4.98 3.89 -2.51
C GLY A 110 3.75 4.79 -2.67
N SER A 111 2.67 4.48 -1.96
CA SER A 111 1.42 5.24 -1.98
C SER A 111 1.61 6.69 -1.53
N THR A 112 2.38 6.93 -0.47
CA THR A 112 2.70 8.29 -0.03
C THR A 112 3.48 9.06 -1.11
N SER A 113 4.46 8.39 -1.74
CA SER A 113 5.26 9.00 -2.80
C SER A 113 4.43 9.30 -4.04
N MET A 114 3.42 8.49 -4.36
CA MET A 114 2.47 8.76 -5.45
C MET A 114 1.68 10.05 -5.25
N ILE A 115 1.29 10.38 -4.02
CA ILE A 115 0.61 11.65 -3.70
C ILE A 115 1.54 12.83 -4.05
N VAL A 116 2.79 12.79 -3.57
CA VAL A 116 3.77 13.85 -3.85
C VAL A 116 4.06 13.95 -5.34
N ALA A 117 4.27 12.82 -6.01
CA ALA A 117 4.53 12.77 -7.45
C ALA A 117 3.38 13.41 -8.24
N THR A 118 2.14 13.10 -7.90
CA THR A 118 0.95 13.59 -8.61
C THR A 118 0.73 15.08 -8.38
N GLU A 119 0.71 15.50 -7.11
CA GLU A 119 0.42 16.89 -6.74
C GLU A 119 1.53 17.87 -7.19
N LYS A 120 2.78 17.41 -7.18
CA LYS A 120 3.92 18.23 -7.62
C LYS A 120 4.31 17.99 -9.07
N GLN A 121 3.66 17.04 -9.73
CA GLN A 121 3.99 16.59 -11.07
C GLN A 121 5.48 16.20 -11.19
N ASP A 122 6.03 15.60 -10.13
CA ASP A 122 7.44 15.28 -10.02
C ASP A 122 7.71 13.86 -10.53
N ARG A 123 8.34 13.80 -11.71
CA ARG A 123 8.71 12.55 -12.37
C ARG A 123 9.72 11.72 -11.57
N SER A 124 10.66 12.35 -10.89
CA SER A 124 11.67 11.63 -10.11
C SER A 124 11.05 10.96 -8.89
N VAL A 125 10.05 11.61 -8.28
CA VAL A 125 9.28 11.04 -7.17
C VAL A 125 8.39 9.90 -7.67
N LEU A 126 7.80 10.02 -8.87
CA LEU A 126 7.06 8.92 -9.49
C LEU A 126 7.94 7.68 -9.71
N GLU A 127 9.16 7.85 -10.23
CA GLU A 127 10.12 6.76 -10.41
C GLU A 127 10.42 6.04 -9.09
N ALA A 128 10.65 6.82 -8.03
CA ALA A 128 10.87 6.27 -6.69
C ALA A 128 9.63 5.52 -6.16
N ALA A 129 8.43 6.08 -6.36
CA ALA A 129 7.17 5.47 -5.94
C ALA A 129 6.95 4.10 -6.59
N LEU A 130 7.14 4.02 -7.92
CA LEU A 130 6.98 2.75 -8.66
C LEU A 130 8.04 1.71 -8.26
N ALA A 131 9.25 2.13 -7.91
CA ALA A 131 10.30 1.24 -7.39
C ALA A 131 9.98 0.72 -5.99
N GLN A 132 9.31 1.53 -5.15
CA GLN A 132 8.86 1.11 -3.82
C GLN A 132 7.78 0.04 -3.91
N PHE A 133 6.82 0.17 -4.82
CA PHE A 133 5.83 -0.87 -5.08
C PHE A 133 6.44 -2.15 -5.67
N ASP A 134 7.36 -2.03 -6.63
CA ASP A 134 8.06 -3.19 -7.21
C ASP A 134 8.84 -3.95 -6.11
N ALA A 135 9.48 -3.23 -5.18
CA ALA A 135 10.13 -3.81 -4.02
C ALA A 135 9.14 -4.48 -3.06
N ALA A 136 7.97 -3.89 -2.83
CA ALA A 136 6.92 -4.49 -2.00
C ALA A 136 6.48 -5.85 -2.57
N VAL A 137 6.17 -5.90 -3.87
CA VAL A 137 5.80 -7.15 -4.58
C VAL A 137 6.91 -8.19 -4.52
N ALA A 138 8.17 -7.79 -4.64
CA ALA A 138 9.31 -8.72 -4.61
C ALA A 138 9.55 -9.37 -3.24
N MET A 139 9.09 -8.76 -2.15
CA MET A 139 9.21 -9.27 -0.78
C MET A 139 7.99 -10.07 -0.34
N ASP A 140 6.87 -9.92 -1.05
CA ASP A 140 5.61 -10.56 -0.70
C ASP A 140 5.57 -12.04 -1.13
N THR A 141 4.57 -12.77 -0.64
CA THR A 141 4.34 -14.14 -1.10
C THR A 141 3.81 -14.15 -2.54
N PRO A 142 4.09 -15.19 -3.34
CA PRO A 142 3.48 -15.33 -4.66
C PRO A 142 1.94 -15.29 -4.62
N GLU A 143 1.35 -15.74 -3.51
CA GLU A 143 -0.10 -15.80 -3.28
C GLU A 143 -0.71 -14.44 -2.90
N ALA A 144 0.10 -13.43 -2.58
CA ALA A 144 -0.35 -12.14 -2.09
C ALA A 144 -1.20 -11.38 -3.11
N PHE A 145 -2.27 -10.77 -2.62
CA PHE A 145 -3.19 -9.96 -3.42
C PHE A 145 -2.85 -8.47 -3.37
N GLU A 146 -2.60 -7.93 -2.17
CA GLU A 146 -2.62 -6.49 -1.93
C GLU A 146 -1.43 -5.78 -2.60
N SER A 147 -0.21 -6.27 -2.42
CA SER A 147 0.97 -5.59 -2.98
C SER A 147 0.99 -5.58 -4.51
N PRO A 148 0.67 -6.66 -5.25
CA PRO A 148 0.57 -6.58 -6.71
C PRO A 148 -0.58 -5.67 -7.14
N PHE A 149 -1.72 -5.71 -6.44
CA PHE A 149 -2.86 -4.89 -6.81
C PHE A 149 -2.61 -3.40 -6.63
N GLN A 150 -2.02 -2.99 -5.51
CA GLN A 150 -1.60 -1.60 -5.28
C GLN A 150 -0.55 -1.16 -6.30
N TYR A 151 0.37 -2.04 -6.70
CA TYR A 151 1.33 -1.72 -7.75
C TYR A 151 0.63 -1.46 -9.10
N ALA A 152 -0.35 -2.29 -9.48
CA ALA A 152 -1.12 -2.10 -10.70
C ALA A 152 -1.90 -0.76 -10.69
N LYS A 153 -2.48 -0.38 -9.54
CA LYS A 153 -3.12 0.95 -9.35
C LYS A 153 -2.12 2.09 -9.59
N ALA A 154 -0.96 2.01 -8.95
CA ALA A 154 0.10 3.02 -9.09
C ALA A 154 0.63 3.12 -10.53
N LEU A 155 0.78 2.00 -11.24
CA LEU A 155 1.18 1.99 -12.66
C LEU A 155 0.15 2.67 -13.55
N LYS A 156 -1.15 2.44 -13.32
CA LYS A 156 -2.22 3.14 -14.03
C LYS A 156 -2.14 4.65 -13.79
N GLU A 157 -2.05 5.08 -12.54
CA GLU A 157 -1.99 6.50 -12.19
C GLU A 157 -0.72 7.18 -12.71
N GLY A 158 0.42 6.53 -12.52
CA GLY A 158 1.71 6.97 -13.05
C GLY A 158 1.69 7.13 -14.57
N SER A 159 1.02 6.23 -15.30
CA SER A 159 0.89 6.36 -16.75
C SER A 159 0.15 7.63 -17.17
N VAL A 160 -0.88 8.02 -16.42
CA VAL A 160 -1.67 9.23 -16.69
C VAL A 160 -0.84 10.47 -16.39
N LEU A 161 -0.12 10.48 -15.26
CA LEU A 161 0.78 11.59 -14.91
C LEU A 161 1.86 11.77 -15.98
N VAL A 162 2.45 10.70 -16.46
CA VAL A 162 3.52 10.77 -17.46
C VAL A 162 3.00 11.25 -18.80
N GLN A 163 1.80 10.83 -19.19
CA GLN A 163 1.14 11.39 -20.38
C GLN A 163 0.91 12.89 -20.21
N HIS A 164 0.42 13.32 -19.04
CA HIS A 164 0.20 14.74 -18.75
C HIS A 164 1.49 15.57 -18.81
N LEU A 165 2.60 15.05 -18.28
CA LEU A 165 3.90 15.70 -18.33
C LEU A 165 4.40 15.84 -19.77
N ILE A 166 4.27 14.80 -20.59
CA ILE A 166 4.62 14.84 -22.02
C ILE A 166 3.77 15.88 -22.76
N ASP A 167 2.46 15.90 -22.51
CA ASP A 167 1.54 16.85 -23.14
C ASP A 167 1.85 18.30 -22.73
N THR A 168 2.24 18.51 -21.48
CA THR A 168 2.61 19.85 -20.97
C THR A 168 3.95 20.30 -21.55
N ASP A 169 4.97 19.46 -21.55
CA ASP A 169 6.28 19.78 -22.13
C ASP A 169 6.20 20.08 -23.64
N THR A 170 5.34 19.37 -24.38
CA THR A 170 5.13 19.60 -25.82
C THR A 170 4.41 20.92 -26.13
N THR A 171 3.63 21.47 -25.19
CA THR A 171 2.96 22.79 -25.37
C THR A 171 3.89 23.98 -25.12
N VAL A 172 5.05 23.79 -24.51
CA VAL A 172 6.01 24.84 -24.15
C VAL A 172 7.15 24.99 -25.18
N ILE A 173 7.18 24.14 -26.22
CA ILE A 173 8.19 24.20 -27.28
C ILE A 173 7.82 25.32 -28.28
N ASP A 174 8.18 26.56 -27.95
CA ASP A 174 8.55 27.56 -28.97
C ASP A 174 9.62 26.95 -29.89
N GLU A 175 9.54 27.23 -31.19
CA GLU A 175 10.21 26.53 -32.31
C GLU A 175 11.76 26.39 -32.23
N ASP A 176 12.42 26.93 -31.20
CA ASP A 176 13.88 27.06 -31.10
C ASP A 176 14.57 26.01 -30.20
N ASN A 177 13.86 25.11 -29.50
CA ASN A 177 14.51 24.21 -28.54
C ASN A 177 14.15 22.72 -28.66
N LYS A 178 14.49 22.13 -29.81
CA LYS A 178 14.36 20.69 -30.14
C LYS A 178 15.31 19.75 -29.36
N GLY A 179 15.86 20.17 -28.22
CA GLY A 179 17.06 19.57 -27.63
C GLY A 179 16.90 18.77 -26.33
N ILE A 180 15.71 18.70 -25.73
CA ILE A 180 15.54 18.09 -24.38
C ILE A 180 14.54 16.92 -24.40
N ALA A 181 14.28 16.31 -25.55
CA ALA A 181 13.46 15.09 -25.63
C ALA A 181 14.24 13.81 -25.20
N ASP A 182 15.56 13.92 -25.01
CA ASP A 182 16.47 12.76 -24.91
C ASP A 182 17.12 12.55 -23.52
N SER A 183 16.77 13.31 -22.48
CA SER A 183 17.37 13.07 -21.15
C SER A 183 16.44 12.26 -20.24
N ILE A 184 16.74 10.96 -20.22
CA ILE A 184 16.37 9.92 -19.25
C ILE A 184 15.18 9.05 -19.68
N ALA A 185 15.46 7.75 -19.82
CA ALA A 185 14.58 6.68 -20.24
C ALA A 185 13.57 6.30 -19.14
N PHE A 186 12.54 7.12 -18.95
CA PHE A 186 11.38 6.70 -18.16
C PHE A 186 10.47 5.83 -19.02
N GLN A 187 9.74 4.91 -18.37
CA GLN A 187 8.80 4.04 -19.06
C GLN A 187 7.69 4.89 -19.70
N SER A 188 7.45 4.71 -21.00
CA SER A 188 6.32 5.39 -21.67
C SER A 188 4.99 5.08 -20.96
N PRO A 189 3.97 5.96 -21.06
CA PRO A 189 2.64 5.68 -20.51
C PRO A 189 2.11 4.29 -20.88
N GLN A 190 2.30 3.88 -22.14
CA GLN A 190 1.88 2.57 -22.65
C GLN A 190 2.62 1.41 -21.97
N ALA A 191 3.91 1.57 -21.66
CA ALA A 191 4.69 0.54 -20.98
C ALA A 191 4.22 0.35 -19.53
N LEU A 192 3.91 1.45 -18.83
CA LEU A 192 3.33 1.39 -17.48
C LEU A 192 1.95 0.71 -17.51
N GLN A 193 1.10 1.08 -18.47
CA GLN A 193 -0.23 0.49 -18.62
C GLN A 193 -0.16 -1.00 -18.92
N GLN A 194 0.75 -1.41 -19.81
CA GLN A 194 0.96 -2.81 -20.16
C GLN A 194 1.43 -3.63 -18.95
N LYS A 195 2.38 -3.10 -18.15
CA LYS A 195 2.81 -3.76 -16.90
C LYS A 195 1.65 -3.88 -15.91
N GLY A 196 0.85 -2.83 -15.73
CA GLY A 196 -0.34 -2.88 -14.87
C GLY A 196 -1.34 -3.94 -15.34
N LEU A 197 -1.55 -4.05 -16.65
CA LEU A 197 -2.47 -5.02 -17.25
C LEU A 197 -1.98 -6.46 -17.03
N GLU A 198 -0.68 -6.70 -17.18
CA GLU A 198 -0.05 -7.99 -16.90
C GLU A 198 -0.25 -8.41 -15.44
N ILE A 199 -0.10 -7.49 -14.50
CA ILE A 199 -0.35 -7.75 -13.08
C ILE A 199 -1.84 -8.07 -12.84
N CYS A 200 -2.78 -7.29 -13.38
CA CYS A 200 -4.20 -7.60 -13.26
C CYS A 200 -4.55 -8.98 -13.82
N ASN A 201 -3.98 -9.36 -14.98
CA ASN A 201 -4.17 -10.68 -15.56
C ASN A 201 -3.65 -11.79 -14.64
N HIS A 202 -2.50 -11.57 -14.01
CA HIS A 202 -1.91 -12.52 -13.08
C HIS A 202 -2.81 -12.74 -11.85
N ILE A 203 -3.27 -11.65 -11.21
CA ILE A 203 -4.19 -11.71 -10.06
C ILE A 203 -5.48 -12.47 -10.44
N LEU A 204 -6.08 -12.14 -11.59
CA LEU A 204 -7.31 -12.80 -12.06
C LEU A 204 -7.12 -14.30 -12.32
N GLN A 205 -5.96 -14.71 -12.82
CA GLN A 205 -5.64 -16.13 -13.04
C GLN A 205 -5.43 -16.87 -11.72
N GLN A 206 -4.71 -16.25 -10.80
CA GLN A 206 -4.38 -16.82 -9.49
C GLN A 206 -5.64 -17.02 -8.63
N HIS A 207 -6.52 -16.02 -8.59
CA HIS A 207 -7.73 -16.03 -7.78
C HIS A 207 -9.00 -16.38 -8.59
N ALA A 208 -8.85 -17.09 -9.72
CA ALA A 208 -9.98 -17.45 -10.60
C ALA A 208 -11.09 -18.23 -9.88
N ALA A 209 -10.75 -18.99 -8.83
CA ALA A 209 -11.71 -19.74 -8.02
C ALA A 209 -12.72 -18.81 -7.30
N VAL A 210 -12.28 -17.62 -6.85
CA VAL A 210 -13.12 -16.62 -6.16
C VAL A 210 -14.26 -16.12 -7.04
N LEU A 211 -14.01 -16.00 -8.35
CA LEU A 211 -15.00 -15.59 -9.34
C LEU A 211 -15.97 -16.71 -9.74
N SER A 212 -15.64 -17.96 -9.42
CA SER A 212 -16.53 -19.09 -9.69
C SER A 212 -17.49 -19.29 -8.52
N ASP A 213 -18.77 -19.60 -8.78
CA ASP A 213 -19.72 -20.00 -7.73
C ASP A 213 -19.44 -21.41 -7.17
N THR A 214 -18.24 -21.94 -7.41
CA THR A 214 -17.80 -23.22 -6.87
C THR A 214 -17.40 -22.99 -5.41
N PRO A 215 -18.03 -23.66 -4.43
CA PRO A 215 -17.55 -23.61 -3.06
C PRO A 215 -16.09 -24.04 -3.04
N LEU A 216 -15.21 -23.22 -2.45
CA LEU A 216 -13.85 -23.63 -2.13
C LEU A 216 -13.96 -24.93 -1.31
N GLN A 217 -13.60 -26.05 -1.93
CA GLN A 217 -13.42 -27.28 -1.19
C GLN A 217 -12.16 -27.08 -0.36
N HIS A 218 -12.33 -26.66 0.90
CA HIS A 218 -11.32 -26.95 1.89
C HIS A 218 -11.11 -28.46 1.83
N ALA A 219 -9.92 -28.87 1.40
CA ALA A 219 -9.47 -30.22 1.54
C ALA A 219 -9.25 -30.47 3.04
N THR A 220 -10.33 -30.70 3.80
CA THR A 220 -10.23 -31.39 5.08
C THR A 220 -9.90 -32.84 4.76
N GLY A 221 -8.61 -33.09 4.66
CA GLY A 221 -8.05 -34.43 4.58
C GLY A 221 -8.17 -35.12 5.94
N ASP A 222 -8.93 -36.21 5.90
CA ASP A 222 -8.94 -37.37 6.81
C ASP A 222 -9.59 -37.25 8.20
N GLU A 223 -10.83 -37.76 8.25
CA GLU A 223 -11.40 -38.39 9.44
C GLU A 223 -10.66 -39.71 9.72
N ASN A 224 -9.94 -39.77 10.85
CA ASN A 224 -9.88 -40.88 11.83
C ASN A 224 -8.56 -40.81 12.61
N ASP A 225 -8.57 -40.41 13.89
CA ASP A 225 -8.54 -41.33 15.05
C ASP A 225 -8.28 -40.54 16.35
N ASP A 226 -9.11 -40.82 17.36
CA ASP A 226 -8.87 -40.78 18.80
C ASP A 226 -8.07 -39.63 19.48
N ASN A 227 -8.84 -38.75 20.14
CA ASN A 227 -8.75 -38.45 21.58
C ASN A 227 -7.41 -37.88 22.12
N ASP A 228 -7.27 -36.55 22.15
CA ASP A 228 -6.60 -35.86 23.27
C ASP A 228 -7.08 -34.41 23.43
N SER A 229 -7.25 -34.02 24.70
CA SER A 229 -7.64 -32.68 25.12
C SER A 229 -6.45 -31.73 25.04
N GLY A 230 -6.49 -30.79 24.09
CA GLY A 230 -5.54 -29.68 23.99
C GLY A 230 -6.29 -28.38 23.78
N ASP A 231 -6.34 -27.56 24.83
CA ASP A 231 -6.68 -26.14 24.77
C ASP A 231 -5.55 -25.43 24.01
N GLU A 232 -5.67 -25.35 22.68
CA GLU A 232 -4.81 -24.49 21.87
C GLU A 232 -5.61 -23.24 21.51
N THR A 233 -5.29 -22.16 22.23
CA THR A 233 -5.51 -20.79 21.79
C THR A 233 -4.69 -20.56 20.51
N GLY A 234 -5.22 -21.03 19.38
CA GLY A 234 -4.81 -20.59 18.06
C GLY A 234 -5.42 -19.21 17.84
N ASP A 235 -4.62 -18.18 18.04
CA ASP A 235 -4.85 -16.89 17.39
C ASP A 235 -4.49 -17.13 15.92
N ASP A 236 -5.39 -17.82 15.21
CA ASP A 236 -5.29 -17.97 13.77
C ASP A 236 -5.50 -16.54 13.24
N GLU A 237 -4.40 -15.86 12.92
CA GLU A 237 -4.41 -14.65 12.11
C GLU A 237 -5.26 -14.97 10.89
N VAL A 238 -6.48 -14.45 10.86
CA VAL A 238 -7.41 -14.64 9.75
C VAL A 238 -6.75 -13.93 8.58
N GLU A 239 -6.03 -14.66 7.72
CA GLU A 239 -5.54 -14.11 6.46
C GLU A 239 -6.75 -13.49 5.75
N ASP A 240 -6.69 -12.20 5.45
CA ASP A 240 -7.76 -11.50 4.73
C ASP A 240 -8.01 -12.23 3.40
N GLU A 241 -9.09 -13.04 3.36
CA GLU A 241 -9.43 -13.84 2.20
C GLU A 241 -9.83 -12.92 1.04
N VAL A 242 -9.21 -13.12 -0.13
CA VAL A 242 -9.56 -12.37 -1.35
C VAL A 242 -11.03 -12.58 -1.71
N SER A 243 -11.79 -11.49 -1.68
CA SER A 243 -13.23 -11.52 -1.87
C SER A 243 -13.65 -11.29 -3.33
N LYS A 244 -14.93 -11.53 -3.63
CA LYS A 244 -15.51 -11.16 -4.95
C LYS A 244 -15.48 -9.65 -5.19
N GLU A 245 -15.52 -8.84 -4.14
CA GLU A 245 -15.43 -7.38 -4.24
C GLU A 245 -14.02 -6.97 -4.70
N ASP A 246 -12.99 -7.53 -4.09
CA ASP A 246 -11.58 -7.32 -4.48
C ASP A 246 -11.35 -7.67 -5.94
N MET A 247 -11.83 -8.85 -6.36
CA MET A 247 -11.74 -9.28 -7.76
C MET A 247 -12.49 -8.34 -8.72
N SER A 248 -13.59 -7.73 -8.28
CA SER A 248 -14.32 -6.76 -9.08
C SER A 248 -13.54 -5.46 -9.28
N GLU A 249 -12.74 -5.03 -8.28
CA GLU A 249 -11.84 -3.90 -8.44
C GLU A 249 -10.70 -4.20 -9.42
N VAL A 250 -10.17 -5.42 -9.39
CA VAL A 250 -9.13 -5.86 -10.35
C VAL A 250 -9.68 -5.83 -11.77
N VAL A 251 -10.90 -6.33 -12.00
CA VAL A 251 -11.55 -6.26 -13.32
C VAL A 251 -11.76 -4.81 -13.75
N LEU A 252 -12.21 -3.93 -12.85
CA LEU A 252 -12.39 -2.52 -13.16
C LEU A 252 -11.07 -1.86 -13.58
N LEU A 253 -9.99 -2.12 -12.84
CA LEU A 253 -8.67 -1.62 -13.15
C LEU A 253 -8.15 -2.16 -14.49
N GLN A 254 -8.34 -3.46 -14.75
CA GLN A 254 -8.01 -4.11 -16.02
C GLN A 254 -8.76 -3.45 -17.19
N ALA A 255 -10.05 -3.12 -17.02
CA ALA A 255 -10.85 -2.42 -18.01
C ALA A 255 -10.33 -1.00 -18.29
N GLN A 256 -9.97 -0.26 -17.23
CA GLN A 256 -9.39 1.09 -17.36
C GLN A 256 -8.06 1.05 -18.10
N LEU A 257 -7.17 0.12 -17.75
CA LEU A 257 -5.87 -0.07 -18.41
C LEU A 257 -6.03 -0.48 -19.87
N THR A 258 -6.96 -1.39 -20.16
CA THR A 258 -7.30 -1.78 -21.53
C THR A 258 -7.81 -0.58 -22.32
N ALA A 259 -8.65 0.27 -21.73
CA ALA A 259 -9.16 1.48 -22.37
C ALA A 259 -8.06 2.52 -22.63
N LEU A 260 -7.07 2.66 -21.74
CA LEU A 260 -5.93 3.56 -21.92
C LEU A 260 -4.98 3.08 -23.03
N LEU A 261 -4.75 1.76 -23.11
CA LEU A 261 -3.96 1.13 -24.18
C LEU A 261 -4.70 1.12 -25.52
N ALA A 262 -6.03 1.12 -25.46
CA ALA A 262 -6.88 1.07 -26.62
C ALA A 262 -6.85 2.41 -27.38
N THR A 263 -6.17 2.40 -28.52
CA THR A 263 -6.76 2.94 -29.76
C THR A 263 -7.83 1.98 -30.35
N ALA A 264 -8.39 1.08 -29.54
CA ALA A 264 -9.11 -0.14 -29.95
C ALA A 264 -10.59 -0.19 -29.47
N ALA A 265 -11.39 -0.96 -30.20
CA ALA A 265 -12.84 -0.86 -30.28
C ALA A 265 -13.59 -1.09 -28.94
N PRO A 266 -14.66 -0.30 -28.66
CA PRO A 266 -15.50 -0.39 -27.46
C PRO A 266 -15.99 -1.80 -27.08
N ASP A 267 -16.09 -2.71 -28.04
CA ASP A 267 -16.59 -4.08 -27.86
C ASP A 267 -15.70 -4.92 -26.91
N ALA A 268 -14.38 -4.69 -26.90
CA ALA A 268 -13.46 -5.43 -26.03
C ALA A 268 -13.65 -5.08 -24.54
N ILE A 269 -13.98 -3.81 -24.24
CA ILE A 269 -14.29 -3.36 -22.87
C ILE A 269 -15.61 -3.97 -22.42
N PHE A 270 -16.62 -4.00 -23.30
CA PHE A 270 -17.93 -4.57 -23.01
C PHE A 270 -17.87 -6.08 -22.69
N ASP A 271 -17.12 -6.86 -23.47
CA ASP A 271 -16.97 -8.29 -23.23
C ASP A 271 -16.26 -8.59 -21.90
N LEU A 272 -15.32 -7.74 -21.48
CA LEU A 272 -14.62 -7.87 -20.19
C LEU A 272 -15.58 -7.70 -19.01
N PHE A 273 -16.42 -6.66 -19.03
CA PHE A 273 -17.47 -6.47 -18.02
C PHE A 273 -18.47 -7.63 -18.02
N LYS A 274 -18.86 -8.12 -19.20
CA LYS A 274 -19.76 -9.26 -19.30
C LYS A 274 -19.17 -10.54 -18.71
N GLN A 275 -17.86 -10.76 -18.84
CA GLN A 275 -17.22 -11.94 -18.24
C GLN A 275 -17.21 -11.88 -16.71
N ALA A 276 -17.00 -10.69 -16.12
CA ALA A 276 -16.95 -10.52 -14.67
C ALA A 276 -18.33 -10.51 -13.99
N TYR A 277 -19.36 -10.02 -14.68
CA TYR A 277 -20.73 -9.89 -14.12
C TYR A 277 -21.75 -10.85 -14.77
N GLY A 278 -21.28 -11.73 -15.66
CA GLY A 278 -22.08 -12.59 -16.53
C GLY A 278 -22.69 -13.83 -15.90
N GLY A 279 -23.29 -13.71 -14.72
CA GLY A 279 -24.45 -14.53 -14.38
C GLY A 279 -25.65 -14.01 -15.18
N SER A 280 -26.03 -14.73 -16.25
CA SER A 280 -27.17 -14.49 -17.17
C SER A 280 -28.02 -13.22 -16.91
N PHE A 281 -27.69 -12.13 -17.58
CA PHE A 281 -28.69 -11.12 -17.93
C PHE A 281 -29.32 -11.52 -19.28
N SER A 282 -30.49 -12.14 -19.22
CA SER A 282 -31.39 -12.20 -20.37
C SER A 282 -32.13 -10.87 -20.49
N LEU A 283 -31.94 -10.16 -21.60
CA LEU A 283 -32.78 -9.04 -22.03
C LEU A 283 -34.25 -9.47 -22.20
#